data_AF-B2CI54-F1
#
_entry.id   AF-B2CI54-F1
#
_cell.length_a   1.000
_cell.length_b   1.000
_cell.length_c   1.000
_cell.angle_alpha   90.00
_cell.angle_beta   90.00
_cell.angle_gamma   90.00
#
_symmetry.space_group_name_H-M   'P 1'
#
loop_
_entity.id
_entity.type
_entity.pdbx_description
1 polymer ?
#
loop_
_entity_poly.entity_id
_entity_poly.type
_entity_poly.pdbx_seq_one_letter_code
_entity_poly.pdbx_strand_id
1 'polypeptide(L)'
;MPDAPPFREFSMSERSVTRSLARALFAIVLLAVFCSFLSLLTLSASQRDAEALNMAGSLRMQSYRLAWDASAHPAALAADIASYQRSVQSPALLALRHAWVPDSVKARYRELLASWQSLQPELQTGDSRRFQQNVSLYVEQIDSFVLALQRWAELKMKLAVGACLLSFIAILLLAKAFCRMSGELEKQYLWLEQAVKEKTAHLRQANRRLKLLYQCSEILRGHDKAYSRALALAKEHENLSAVALSAPPRWQLSVGQEDTALAWHSLPLEQTIGGVLRWQASASEPQLMKGLASMLARSLQLDEAEEKVRHLLLMEERATIARELHDSLAQSLVYLRIQMTRLKGIVGKESAPAAIVSEVDAALAEANRQLRELLTTFRLSIEPADLATALAQVIAQLRPQTEAVIQLTGDTQPQHLNAHQQVHVLQIVREALLNAIRHAQASEIEVRVARPEEKLLQIEVNDNGQGFNQPGEKPGHYGLAIMQERAKSLGATLEIGQTEYGGTRVSLRFAAESK
;
A
#
# COMPACT_ATOMS: atom_id res chain seq x y z
N MET A 1 -9.16 -6.40 2.97
CA MET A 1 -8.91 -5.32 3.96
C MET A 1 -9.85 -5.61 5.12
N PRO A 2 -9.37 -5.87 6.34
CA PRO A 2 -10.28 -5.88 7.47
C PRO A 2 -10.60 -4.43 7.85
N ASP A 3 -11.87 -4.19 8.12
CA ASP A 3 -12.48 -2.90 8.37
C ASP A 3 -11.70 -2.04 9.37
N ALA A 4 -11.27 -0.87 8.92
CA ALA A 4 -10.85 0.18 9.82
C ALA A 4 -12.06 0.57 10.69
N PRO A 5 -11.92 0.61 12.03
CA PRO A 5 -13.04 0.99 12.89
C PRO A 5 -13.49 2.41 12.54
N PRO A 6 -14.79 2.71 12.63
CA PRO A 6 -15.33 4.00 12.24
C PRO A 6 -14.64 5.10 13.05
N PHE A 7 -14.18 6.15 12.35
CA PHE A 7 -13.74 7.39 12.96
C PHE A 7 -14.91 7.94 13.80
N ARG A 8 -14.88 7.71 15.12
CA ARG A 8 -15.71 8.48 16.04
C ARG A 8 -15.20 9.91 15.97
N GLU A 9 -15.97 10.78 15.32
CA GLU A 9 -15.88 12.23 15.51
C GLU A 9 -16.06 12.50 17.00
N PHE A 10 -14.95 12.54 17.74
CA PHE A 10 -14.94 13.20 19.03
C PHE A 10 -15.07 14.68 18.72
N SER A 11 -16.31 15.18 18.81
CA SER A 11 -16.58 16.61 18.85
C SER A 11 -15.67 17.20 19.93
N MET A 12 -14.62 17.89 19.50
CA MET A 12 -13.86 18.76 20.39
C MET A 12 -14.85 19.79 20.90
N SER A 13 -15.37 19.57 22.11
CA SER A 13 -15.92 20.66 22.90
C SER A 13 -14.81 21.70 22.99
N GLU A 14 -14.96 22.80 22.24
CA GLU A 14 -13.98 23.86 21.91
C GLU A 14 -13.37 24.60 23.12
N ARG A 15 -13.61 24.14 24.34
CA ARG A 15 -12.96 24.69 25.52
C ARG A 15 -11.61 24.00 25.67
N SER A 16 -10.57 24.68 25.20
CA SER A 16 -9.16 24.34 25.48
C SER A 16 -9.03 23.80 26.91
N VAL A 17 -8.73 22.51 27.02
CA VAL A 17 -8.60 21.80 28.29
C VAL A 17 -7.57 22.51 29.17
N THR A 18 -6.51 23.04 28.55
CA THR A 18 -5.51 23.93 29.15
C THR A 18 -6.11 25.17 29.81
N ARG A 19 -7.02 25.88 29.13
CA ARG A 19 -7.75 27.03 29.73
C ARG A 19 -8.63 26.59 30.90
N SER A 20 -9.23 25.40 30.82
CA SER A 20 -10.04 24.85 31.91
C SER A 20 -9.18 24.49 33.13
N LEU A 21 -8.02 23.83 32.93
CA LEU A 21 -7.06 23.53 34.01
C LEU A 21 -6.56 24.81 34.67
N ALA A 22 -6.18 25.81 33.87
CA ALA A 22 -5.70 27.10 34.37
C ALA A 22 -6.76 27.82 35.22
N ARG A 23 -8.03 27.83 34.77
CA ARG A 23 -9.14 28.41 35.55
C ARG A 23 -9.39 27.66 36.86
N ALA A 24 -9.32 26.33 36.83
CA ALA A 24 -9.49 25.53 38.04
C ALA A 24 -8.37 25.78 39.05
N LEU A 25 -7.10 25.79 38.59
CA LEU A 25 -5.95 26.10 39.44
C LEU A 25 -6.08 27.51 40.05
N PHE A 26 -6.43 28.50 39.24
CA PHE A 26 -6.63 29.87 39.70
C PHE A 26 -7.75 29.97 40.74
N ALA A 27 -8.87 29.28 40.53
CA ALA A 27 -9.97 29.24 41.48
C ALA A 27 -9.59 28.57 42.81
N ILE A 28 -8.79 27.50 42.79
CA ILE A 28 -8.25 26.85 44.00
C ILE A 28 -7.39 27.84 44.80
N VAL A 29 -6.45 28.51 44.12
CA VAL A 29 -5.55 29.47 44.76
C VAL A 29 -6.33 30.64 45.36
N LEU A 30 -7.27 31.20 44.61
CA LEU A 30 -8.08 32.33 45.07
C LEU A 30 -8.94 31.95 46.29
N LEU A 31 -9.55 30.77 46.27
CA LEU A 31 -10.37 30.27 47.39
C LEU A 31 -9.51 29.98 48.64
N ALA A 32 -8.29 29.46 48.46
CA ALA A 32 -7.36 29.22 49.55
C ALA A 32 -6.89 30.54 50.20
N VAL A 33 -6.55 31.55 49.39
CA VAL A 33 -6.17 32.88 49.87
C VAL A 33 -7.32 33.55 50.61
N PHE A 34 -8.54 33.48 50.05
CA PHE A 34 -9.73 34.02 50.69
C PHE A 34 -10.01 33.35 52.05
N CYS A 35 -9.90 32.03 52.13
CA CYS A 35 -10.08 31.28 53.37
C CYS A 35 -9.03 31.68 54.43
N SER A 36 -7.77 31.82 54.03
CA SER A 36 -6.68 32.26 54.93
C SER A 36 -6.92 33.68 55.45
N PHE A 37 -7.32 34.59 54.57
CA PHE A 37 -7.65 35.97 54.93
C PHE A 37 -8.84 36.05 55.90
N LEU A 38 -9.91 35.28 55.66
CA LEU A 38 -11.07 35.21 56.55
C LEU A 38 -10.71 34.66 57.93
N SER A 39 -9.85 33.63 57.98
CA SER A 39 -9.35 33.06 59.23
C SER A 39 -8.53 34.08 60.03
N LEU A 40 -7.62 34.81 59.38
CA LEU A 40 -6.81 35.86 60.01
C LEU A 40 -7.66 37.02 60.53
N LEU A 41 -8.63 37.48 59.74
CA LEU A 41 -9.59 38.51 60.17
C LEU A 41 -10.38 38.08 61.40
N THR A 42 -10.88 36.84 61.42
CA THR A 42 -11.66 36.31 62.54
C THR A 42 -10.80 36.17 63.81
N LEU A 43 -9.56 35.69 63.65
CA LEU A 43 -8.61 35.58 64.76
C LEU A 43 -8.28 36.95 65.37
N SER A 44 -8.02 37.96 64.52
CA SER A 44 -7.76 39.33 64.96
C SER A 44 -8.98 39.94 65.65
N ALA A 45 -10.18 39.71 65.12
CA ALA A 45 -11.42 40.16 65.75
C ALA A 45 -11.66 39.50 67.12
N SER A 46 -11.31 38.22 67.28
CA SER A 46 -11.47 37.48 68.53
C SER A 46 -10.65 38.05 69.70
N GLN A 47 -9.49 38.67 69.43
CA GLN A 47 -8.71 39.33 70.49
C GLN A 47 -9.47 40.51 71.10
N ARG A 48 -10.13 41.31 70.25
CA ARG A 48 -10.94 42.46 70.69
C ARG A 48 -12.21 42.01 71.42
N ASP A 49 -12.80 40.89 70.99
CA ASP A 49 -13.94 40.29 71.70
C ASP A 49 -13.56 39.83 73.12
N ALA A 50 -12.37 39.23 73.28
CA ALA A 50 -11.87 38.82 74.59
C ALA A 50 -11.63 40.01 75.52
N GLU A 51 -11.09 41.12 75.01
CA GLU A 51 -10.90 42.36 75.76
C GLU A 51 -12.24 42.95 76.22
N ALA A 52 -13.23 43.02 75.32
CA ALA A 52 -14.57 43.53 75.65
C ALA A 52 -15.28 42.63 76.68
N LEU A 53 -15.15 41.31 76.57
CA LEU A 53 -15.73 40.36 77.53
C LEU A 53 -15.08 40.47 78.92
N ASN A 54 -13.75 40.60 78.97
CA ASN A 54 -13.01 40.82 80.22
C ASN A 54 -13.44 42.13 80.91
N MET A 55 -13.56 43.20 80.13
CA MET A 55 -13.95 44.50 80.69
C MET A 55 -15.40 44.48 81.18
N ALA A 56 -16.32 43.94 80.38
CA ALA A 56 -17.72 43.75 80.76
C ALA A 56 -17.86 42.88 82.03
N GLY A 57 -17.10 41.79 82.13
CA GLY A 57 -17.09 40.92 83.31
C GLY A 57 -16.58 41.61 84.57
N SER A 58 -15.60 42.51 84.43
CA SER A 58 -15.05 43.29 85.56
C SER A 58 -16.07 44.27 86.16
N LEU A 59 -17.03 44.76 85.36
CA LEU A 59 -18.06 45.70 85.81
C LEU A 59 -18.91 45.12 86.95
N ARG A 60 -19.15 43.80 86.95
CA ARG A 60 -19.87 43.14 88.05
C ARG A 60 -19.16 43.32 89.39
N MET A 61 -17.88 42.99 89.42
CA MET A 61 -17.06 43.08 90.63
C MET A 61 -16.86 44.53 91.08
N GLN A 62 -16.69 45.45 90.12
CA GLN A 62 -16.58 46.86 90.44
C GLN A 62 -17.91 47.43 90.97
N SER A 63 -19.07 46.98 90.46
CA SER A 63 -20.39 47.40 90.96
C SER A 63 -20.60 47.00 92.41
N TYR A 64 -20.25 45.76 92.77
CA TYR A 64 -20.30 45.31 94.17
C TYR A 64 -19.28 46.03 95.06
N ARG A 65 -18.07 46.30 94.55
CA ARG A 65 -17.07 47.10 95.27
C ARG A 65 -17.59 48.49 95.58
N LEU A 66 -18.19 49.18 94.61
CA LEU A 66 -18.83 50.48 94.80
C LEU A 66 -19.91 50.43 95.90
N ALA A 67 -20.73 49.38 95.92
CA ALA A 67 -21.76 49.21 96.94
C ALA A 67 -21.18 49.02 98.36
N TRP A 68 -20.05 48.32 98.47
CA TRP A 68 -19.33 48.12 99.72
C TRP A 68 -18.64 49.40 100.20
N ASP A 69 -17.82 50.02 99.34
CA ASP A 69 -17.01 51.20 99.70
C ASP A 69 -17.87 52.45 99.95
N ALA A 70 -19.07 52.52 99.36
CA ALA A 70 -20.07 53.54 99.69
C ALA A 70 -20.53 53.50 101.15
N SER A 71 -20.37 52.36 101.84
CA SER A 71 -20.70 52.21 103.26
C SER A 71 -19.48 52.09 104.17
N ALA A 72 -18.40 51.46 103.70
CA ALA A 72 -17.24 51.12 104.51
C ALA A 72 -16.04 52.07 104.35
N HIS A 73 -15.81 52.65 103.17
CA HIS A 73 -14.63 53.47 102.87
C HIS A 73 -14.95 54.69 101.97
N PRO A 74 -15.69 55.70 102.48
CA PRO A 74 -16.12 56.86 101.68
C PRO A 74 -14.96 57.67 101.05
N ALA A 75 -13.77 57.62 101.64
CA ALA A 75 -12.58 58.30 101.14
C ALA A 75 -12.04 57.71 99.81
N ALA A 76 -12.28 56.41 99.55
CA ALA A 76 -11.85 55.73 98.33
C ALA A 76 -12.92 55.77 97.22
N LEU A 77 -14.18 56.00 97.59
CA LEU A 77 -15.35 55.90 96.70
C LEU A 77 -15.23 56.76 95.43
N ALA A 78 -14.72 57.99 95.52
CA ALA A 78 -14.56 58.86 94.36
C ALA A 78 -13.59 58.28 93.31
N ALA A 79 -12.52 57.63 93.76
CA ALA A 79 -11.55 56.99 92.87
C ALA A 79 -12.14 55.73 92.23
N ASP A 80 -12.93 54.95 92.98
CA ASP A 80 -13.60 53.75 92.46
C ASP A 80 -14.71 54.10 91.45
N ILE A 81 -15.47 55.18 91.66
CA ILE A 81 -16.44 55.69 90.67
C ILE A 81 -15.72 56.08 89.37
N ALA A 82 -14.59 56.79 89.47
CA ALA A 82 -13.80 57.17 88.30
C ALA A 82 -13.18 55.94 87.60
N SER A 83 -12.81 54.90 88.36
CA SER A 83 -12.35 53.62 87.81
C SER A 83 -13.47 52.91 87.03
N TYR A 84 -14.67 52.82 87.62
CA TYR A 84 -15.84 52.25 86.98
C TYR A 84 -16.21 52.97 85.69
N GLN A 85 -16.20 54.31 85.72
CA GLN A 85 -16.46 55.14 84.55
C GLN A 85 -15.48 54.84 83.41
N ARG A 86 -14.20 54.68 83.71
CA ARG A 86 -13.18 54.30 82.71
C ARG A 86 -13.43 52.89 82.15
N SER A 87 -13.85 51.95 82.98
CA SER A 87 -14.16 50.59 82.54
C SER A 87 -15.39 50.53 81.63
N VAL A 88 -16.50 51.18 82.01
CA VAL A 88 -17.75 51.16 81.22
C VAL A 88 -17.64 51.94 79.90
N GLN A 89 -16.74 52.94 79.87
CA GLN A 89 -16.40 53.73 78.67
C GLN A 89 -15.07 53.29 78.03
N SER A 90 -14.61 52.07 78.31
CA SER A 90 -13.38 51.56 77.70
C SER A 90 -13.49 51.51 76.17
N PRO A 91 -12.37 51.67 75.43
CA PRO A 91 -12.37 51.60 73.97
C PRO A 91 -13.00 50.31 73.42
N ALA A 92 -12.78 49.17 74.10
CA ALA A 92 -13.33 47.87 73.73
C ALA A 92 -14.88 47.84 73.79
N LEU A 93 -15.48 48.47 74.80
CA LEU A 93 -16.94 48.55 74.93
C LEU A 93 -17.54 49.65 74.03
N LEU A 94 -16.85 50.78 73.85
CA LEU A 94 -17.28 51.83 72.92
C LEU A 94 -17.32 51.36 71.47
N ALA A 95 -16.41 50.46 71.07
CA ALA A 95 -16.42 49.82 69.76
C ALA A 95 -17.70 49.02 69.48
N LEU A 96 -18.48 48.66 70.52
CA LEU A 96 -19.76 47.97 70.33
C LEU A 96 -20.84 48.84 69.69
N ARG A 97 -20.62 50.16 69.58
CA ARG A 97 -21.53 51.09 68.91
C ARG A 97 -21.45 51.04 67.38
N HIS A 98 -20.48 50.31 66.82
CA HIS A 98 -20.33 50.18 65.37
C HIS A 98 -21.51 49.46 64.69
N ALA A 99 -21.71 49.76 63.40
CA ALA A 99 -22.86 49.28 62.63
C ALA A 99 -22.92 47.75 62.50
N TRP A 100 -21.77 47.07 62.47
CA TRP A 100 -21.68 45.61 62.34
C TRP A 100 -22.02 44.82 63.62
N VAL A 101 -22.26 45.50 64.73
CA VAL A 101 -22.63 44.86 65.99
C VAL A 101 -24.15 44.68 66.05
N PRO A 102 -24.67 43.50 66.44
CA PRO A 102 -26.11 43.25 66.49
C PRO A 102 -26.84 44.21 67.42
N ASP A 103 -28.07 44.55 67.06
CA ASP A 103 -28.92 45.43 67.88
C ASP A 103 -29.17 44.86 69.28
N SER A 104 -29.18 43.54 69.43
CA SER A 104 -29.31 42.85 70.72
C SER A 104 -28.16 43.16 71.70
N VAL A 105 -26.93 43.34 71.22
CA VAL A 105 -25.78 43.73 72.05
C VAL A 105 -25.79 45.24 72.28
N LYS A 106 -26.05 46.03 71.22
CA LYS A 106 -26.11 47.50 71.30
C LYS A 106 -27.21 48.01 72.23
N ALA A 107 -28.37 47.35 72.26
CA ALA A 107 -29.48 47.72 73.14
C ALA A 107 -29.10 47.51 74.61
N ARG A 108 -28.54 46.34 74.95
CA ARG A 108 -28.11 46.02 76.31
C ARG A 108 -26.98 46.91 76.81
N TYR A 109 -26.03 47.27 75.94
CA TYR A 109 -24.99 48.24 76.30
C TYR A 109 -25.55 49.64 76.56
N ARG A 110 -26.52 50.09 75.74
CA ARG A 110 -27.21 51.37 75.97
C ARG A 110 -28.01 51.39 77.26
N GLU A 111 -28.71 50.30 77.56
CA GLU A 111 -29.48 50.13 78.81
C GLU A 111 -28.55 50.16 80.03
N LEU A 112 -27.39 49.50 79.95
CA LEU A 112 -26.37 49.53 80.98
C LEU A 112 -25.82 50.95 81.21
N LEU A 113 -25.54 51.70 80.14
CA LEU A 113 -25.10 53.09 80.23
C LEU A 113 -26.18 54.00 80.86
N ALA A 114 -27.44 53.82 80.47
CA ALA A 114 -28.56 54.59 81.03
C ALA A 114 -28.78 54.29 82.52
N SER A 115 -28.71 53.01 82.90
CA SER A 115 -28.86 52.58 84.29
C SER A 115 -27.72 53.09 85.16
N TRP A 116 -26.48 53.07 84.66
CA TRP A 116 -25.34 53.69 85.34
C TRP A 116 -25.52 55.19 85.56
N GLN A 117 -25.99 55.91 84.53
CA GLN A 117 -26.23 57.36 84.62
C GLN A 117 -27.28 57.71 85.69
N SER A 118 -28.23 56.80 85.96
CA SER A 118 -29.21 56.96 87.04
C SER A 118 -28.67 56.60 88.44
N LEU A 119 -27.73 55.66 88.53
CA LEU A 119 -27.17 55.16 89.80
C LEU A 119 -25.98 55.98 90.31
N GLN A 120 -25.20 56.59 89.40
CA GLN A 120 -24.03 57.37 89.74
C GLN A 120 -24.32 58.54 90.72
N PRO A 121 -25.41 59.32 90.58
CA PRO A 121 -25.74 60.38 91.52
C PRO A 121 -26.01 59.88 92.94
N GLU A 122 -26.60 58.69 93.11
CA GLU A 122 -26.90 58.10 94.43
C GLU A 122 -25.63 57.89 95.26
N LEU A 123 -24.52 57.53 94.59
CA LEU A 123 -23.19 57.42 95.21
C LEU A 123 -22.55 58.78 95.53
N GLN A 124 -22.88 59.84 94.76
CA GLN A 124 -22.32 61.18 94.94
C GLN A 124 -23.05 61.99 96.02
N THR A 125 -24.35 61.76 96.22
CA THR A 125 -25.16 62.42 97.26
C THR A 125 -25.07 61.72 98.63
N GLY A 126 -24.35 60.60 98.72
CA GLY A 126 -24.17 59.83 99.96
C GLY A 126 -25.35 58.92 100.32
N ASP A 127 -26.26 58.63 99.39
CA ASP A 127 -27.40 57.73 99.62
C ASP A 127 -27.03 56.26 99.34
N SER A 128 -26.06 55.75 100.10
CA SER A 128 -25.48 54.42 99.91
C SER A 128 -26.51 53.28 100.07
N ARG A 129 -27.59 53.51 100.83
CA ARG A 129 -28.66 52.49 101.01
C ARG A 129 -29.47 52.28 99.75
N ARG A 130 -29.81 53.36 99.05
CA ARG A 130 -30.57 53.28 97.78
C ARG A 130 -29.74 52.61 96.68
N PHE A 131 -28.45 52.94 96.60
CA PHE A 131 -27.53 52.26 95.69
C PHE A 131 -27.42 50.75 96.00
N GLN A 132 -27.28 50.37 97.27
CA GLN A 132 -27.21 48.95 97.68
C GLN A 132 -28.48 48.15 97.35
N GLN A 133 -29.66 48.79 97.35
CA GLN A 133 -30.90 48.14 96.93
C GLN A 133 -30.95 47.91 95.42
N ASN A 134 -30.46 48.88 94.63
CA ASN A 134 -30.55 48.86 93.17
C ASN A 134 -29.37 48.18 92.45
N VAL A 135 -28.22 48.00 93.13
CA VAL A 135 -27.01 47.40 92.52
C VAL A 135 -27.23 45.97 92.04
N SER A 136 -28.13 45.21 92.69
CA SER A 136 -28.47 43.83 92.30
C SER A 136 -29.10 43.77 90.90
N LEU A 137 -30.09 44.63 90.62
CA LEU A 137 -30.74 44.77 89.32
C LEU A 137 -29.75 45.23 88.25
N TYR A 138 -28.87 46.17 88.60
CA TYR A 138 -27.83 46.64 87.67
C TYR A 138 -26.81 45.54 87.32
N VAL A 139 -26.41 44.72 88.30
CA VAL A 139 -25.55 43.55 88.07
C VAL A 139 -26.24 42.53 87.17
N GLU A 140 -27.55 42.30 87.33
CA GLU A 140 -28.32 41.42 86.43
C GLU A 140 -28.33 41.94 84.98
N GLN A 141 -28.42 43.27 84.79
CA GLN A 141 -28.27 43.88 83.46
C GLN A 141 -26.86 43.66 82.89
N ILE A 142 -25.80 43.80 83.70
CA ILE A 142 -24.41 43.49 83.32
C ILE A 142 -24.30 42.03 82.87
N ASP A 143 -24.87 41.09 83.61
CA ASP A 143 -24.84 39.66 83.28
C ASP A 143 -25.53 39.38 81.94
N SER A 144 -26.68 40.01 81.72
CA SER A 144 -27.43 39.92 80.47
C SER A 144 -26.64 40.48 79.27
N PHE A 145 -25.89 41.56 79.49
CA PHE A 145 -25.02 42.19 78.49
C PHE A 145 -23.80 41.31 78.18
N VAL A 146 -23.11 40.80 79.20
CA VAL A 146 -21.98 39.86 79.06
C VAL A 146 -22.41 38.61 78.28
N LEU A 147 -23.57 38.03 78.61
CA LEU A 147 -24.10 36.86 77.90
C LEU A 147 -24.39 37.17 76.42
N ALA A 148 -24.96 38.34 76.12
CA ALA A 148 -25.20 38.75 74.74
C ALA A 148 -23.90 38.94 73.95
N LEU A 149 -22.88 39.53 74.58
CA LEU A 149 -21.55 39.70 74.00
C LEU A 149 -20.87 38.35 73.74
N GLN A 150 -20.94 37.42 74.69
CA GLN A 150 -20.41 36.06 74.54
C GLN A 150 -21.09 35.32 73.37
N ARG A 151 -22.42 35.30 73.31
CA ARG A 151 -23.16 34.66 72.22
C ARG A 151 -22.81 35.27 70.86
N TRP A 152 -22.58 36.58 70.80
CA TRP A 152 -22.14 37.25 69.58
C TRP A 152 -20.73 36.81 69.15
N ALA A 153 -19.78 36.75 70.09
CA ALA A 153 -18.44 36.25 69.82
C ALA A 153 -18.46 34.79 69.33
N GLU A 154 -19.24 33.92 69.98
CA GLU A 154 -19.41 32.53 69.59
C GLU A 154 -20.05 32.37 68.20
N LEU A 155 -21.09 33.16 67.88
CA LEU A 155 -21.75 33.13 66.58
C LEU A 155 -20.78 33.50 65.45
N LYS A 156 -19.99 34.56 65.65
CA LYS A 156 -18.95 34.98 64.68
C LYS A 156 -17.96 33.85 64.41
N MET A 157 -17.46 33.19 65.46
CA MET A 157 -16.52 32.08 65.32
C MET A 157 -17.15 30.89 64.59
N LYS A 158 -18.39 30.53 64.90
CA LYS A 158 -19.13 29.44 64.23
C LYS A 158 -19.33 29.72 62.74
N LEU A 159 -19.69 30.95 62.38
CA LEU A 159 -19.85 31.35 60.97
C LEU A 159 -18.52 31.30 60.21
N ALA A 160 -17.43 31.78 60.81
CA ALA A 160 -16.10 31.72 60.20
C ALA A 160 -15.63 30.27 59.99
N VAL A 161 -15.77 29.41 60.99
CA VAL A 161 -15.45 27.98 60.88
C VAL A 161 -16.30 27.31 59.79
N GLY A 162 -17.60 27.59 59.74
CA GLY A 162 -18.50 27.08 58.70
C GLY A 162 -18.07 27.50 57.30
N ALA A 163 -17.70 28.77 57.10
CA ALA A 163 -17.20 29.29 55.82
C ALA A 163 -15.86 28.65 55.41
N CYS A 164 -14.95 28.44 56.38
CA CYS A 164 -13.69 27.73 56.14
C CYS A 164 -13.92 26.27 55.73
N LEU A 165 -14.82 25.55 56.39
CA LEU A 165 -15.16 24.16 56.04
C LEU A 165 -15.78 24.04 54.65
N LEU A 166 -16.72 24.92 54.30
CA LEU A 166 -17.30 25.00 52.95
C LEU A 166 -16.24 25.28 51.89
N SER A 167 -15.34 26.23 52.16
CA SER A 167 -14.23 26.57 51.26
C SER A 167 -13.29 25.38 51.08
N PHE A 168 -12.97 24.66 52.16
CA PHE A 168 -12.12 23.47 52.10
C PHE A 168 -12.74 22.35 51.25
N ILE A 169 -14.04 22.08 51.42
CA ILE A 169 -14.77 21.10 50.59
C ILE A 169 -14.75 21.51 49.12
N ALA A 170 -15.00 22.79 48.83
CA ALA A 170 -14.96 23.30 47.46
C ALA A 170 -13.57 23.18 46.83
N ILE A 171 -12.49 23.47 47.58
CA ILE A 171 -11.10 23.24 47.13
C ILE A 171 -10.87 21.77 46.80
N LEU A 172 -11.29 20.83 47.66
CA LEU A 172 -11.13 19.40 47.42
C LEU A 172 -11.87 18.92 46.18
N LEU A 173 -13.10 19.38 45.96
CA LEU A 173 -13.89 19.05 44.78
C LEU A 173 -13.22 19.58 43.51
N LEU A 174 -12.74 20.83 43.54
CA LEU A 174 -12.06 21.43 42.40
C LEU A 174 -10.71 20.74 42.11
N ALA A 175 -9.95 20.38 43.15
CA ALA A 175 -8.71 19.64 43.02
C ALA A 175 -8.95 18.25 42.42
N LYS A 176 -10.00 17.54 42.85
CA LYS A 176 -10.38 16.24 42.25
C LYS A 176 -10.76 16.38 40.78
N ALA A 177 -11.52 17.42 40.43
CA ALA A 177 -11.88 17.70 39.03
C ALA A 177 -10.63 18.02 38.19
N PHE A 178 -9.71 18.81 38.73
CA PHE A 178 -8.42 19.12 38.10
C PHE A 178 -7.61 17.85 37.82
N CYS A 179 -7.40 16.98 38.83
CA CYS A 179 -6.66 15.74 38.66
C CYS A 179 -7.31 14.81 37.62
N ARG A 180 -8.64 14.69 37.62
CA ARG A 180 -9.37 13.89 36.62
C ARG A 180 -9.15 14.42 35.21
N MET A 181 -9.24 15.74 35.02
CA MET A 181 -9.05 16.37 33.71
C MET A 181 -7.60 16.28 33.23
N SER A 182 -6.63 16.40 34.15
CA SER A 182 -5.21 16.19 33.85
C SER A 182 -4.94 14.76 33.37
N GLY A 183 -5.48 13.75 34.05
CA GLY A 183 -5.32 12.35 33.65
C GLY A 183 -5.99 12.03 32.30
N GLU A 184 -7.10 12.67 31.97
CA GLU A 184 -7.74 12.52 30.66
C GLU A 184 -6.89 13.14 29.54
N LEU A 185 -6.27 14.30 29.79
CA LEU A 185 -5.36 14.94 28.85
C LEU A 185 -4.14 14.07 28.54
N GLU A 186 -3.55 13.45 29.57
CA GLU A 186 -2.41 12.53 29.43
C GLU A 186 -2.77 11.32 28.54
N LYS A 187 -3.94 10.71 28.76
CA LYS A 187 -4.44 9.63 27.92
C LYS A 187 -4.63 10.05 26.47
N GLN A 188 -5.22 11.23 26.23
CA GLN A 188 -5.40 11.76 24.88
C GLN A 188 -4.06 12.01 24.18
N TYR A 189 -3.06 12.53 24.89
CA TYR A 189 -1.73 12.75 24.35
C TYR A 189 -1.04 11.44 23.97
N LEU A 190 -1.04 10.44 24.87
CA LEU A 190 -0.45 9.13 24.61
C LEU A 190 -1.13 8.42 23.43
N TRP A 191 -2.46 8.48 23.36
CA TRP A 191 -3.20 7.93 22.24
C TRP A 191 -2.85 8.62 20.92
N LEU A 192 -2.78 9.96 20.92
CA LEU A 192 -2.41 10.74 19.73
C LEU A 192 -0.98 10.40 19.29
N GLU A 193 -0.04 10.30 20.22
CA GLU A 193 1.35 9.94 19.93
C GLU A 193 1.43 8.56 19.28
N GLN A 194 0.69 7.58 19.81
CA GLN A 194 0.65 6.24 19.25
C GLN A 194 0.00 6.21 17.86
N ALA A 195 -1.14 6.90 17.69
CA ALA A 195 -1.82 7.02 16.41
C ALA A 195 -0.93 7.70 15.34
N VAL A 196 -0.17 8.73 15.73
CA VAL A 196 0.81 9.39 14.84
C VAL A 196 1.95 8.44 14.50
N LYS A 197 2.51 7.71 15.48
CA LYS A 197 3.56 6.72 15.26
C LYS A 197 3.11 5.63 14.27
N GLU A 198 1.93 5.05 14.48
CA GLU A 198 1.36 4.02 13.60
C GLU A 198 1.11 4.56 12.18
N LYS A 199 0.44 5.71 12.04
CA LYS A 199 0.22 6.32 10.71
C LYS A 199 1.52 6.67 10.01
N THR A 200 2.52 7.17 10.74
CA THR A 200 3.82 7.50 10.17
C THR A 200 4.58 6.25 9.73
N ALA A 201 4.50 5.16 10.49
CA ALA A 201 5.08 3.87 10.11
C ALA A 201 4.44 3.33 8.83
N HIS A 202 3.10 3.32 8.78
CA HIS A 202 2.35 2.88 7.60
C HIS A 202 2.67 3.74 6.35
N LEU A 203 2.72 5.06 6.49
CA LEU A 203 3.09 5.98 5.39
C LEU A 203 4.53 5.75 4.92
N ARG A 204 5.48 5.55 5.86
CA ARG A 204 6.87 5.23 5.50
C ARG A 204 6.96 3.91 4.74
N GLN A 205 6.21 2.90 5.15
CA GLN A 205 6.16 1.61 4.45
C GLN A 205 5.59 1.77 3.03
N ALA A 206 4.42 2.41 2.89
CA ALA A 206 3.80 2.67 1.59
C ALA A 206 4.72 3.46 0.64
N ASN A 207 5.43 4.47 1.15
CA ASN A 207 6.35 5.28 0.36
C ASN A 207 7.59 4.48 -0.09
N ARG A 208 8.16 3.63 0.79
CA ARG A 208 9.23 2.68 0.43
C ARG A 208 8.79 1.76 -0.71
N ARG A 209 7.59 1.17 -0.61
CA ARG A 209 7.04 0.32 -1.66
C ARG A 209 6.88 1.07 -2.99
N LEU A 210 6.26 2.24 -2.97
CA LEU A 210 6.06 3.06 -4.16
C LEU A 210 7.39 3.40 -4.84
N LYS A 211 8.40 3.76 -4.05
CA LYS A 211 9.74 4.05 -4.55
C LYS A 211 10.37 2.84 -5.24
N LEU A 212 10.28 1.66 -4.64
CA LEU A 212 10.81 0.44 -5.24
C LEU A 212 10.08 0.08 -6.53
N LEU A 213 8.74 0.07 -6.52
CA LEU A 213 7.97 -0.23 -7.72
C LEU A 213 8.25 0.77 -8.83
N TYR A 214 8.39 2.06 -8.51
CA TYR A 214 8.80 3.07 -9.49
C TYR A 214 10.19 2.76 -10.08
N GLN A 215 11.18 2.43 -9.25
CA GLN A 215 12.52 2.07 -9.73
C GLN A 215 12.51 0.79 -10.59
N CYS A 216 11.75 -0.24 -10.18
CA CYS A 216 11.54 -1.42 -11.01
C CYS A 216 10.91 -1.04 -12.36
N SER A 217 10.00 -0.07 -12.38
CA SER A 217 9.30 0.33 -13.62
C SER A 217 10.25 1.00 -14.60
N GLU A 218 11.18 1.81 -14.09
CA GLU A 218 12.22 2.45 -14.90
C GLU A 218 13.24 1.43 -15.41
N ILE A 219 13.59 0.42 -14.61
CA ILE A 219 14.48 -0.67 -15.05
C ILE A 219 13.83 -1.50 -16.16
N LEU A 220 12.55 -1.85 -16.00
CA LEU A 220 11.81 -2.68 -16.96
C LEU A 220 11.53 -1.97 -18.30
N ARG A 221 11.74 -0.65 -18.38
CA ARG A 221 11.74 0.09 -19.65
C ARG A 221 13.03 -0.07 -20.46
N GLY A 222 14.12 -0.52 -19.83
CA GLY A 222 15.41 -0.68 -20.49
C GLY A 222 15.49 -1.97 -21.30
N HIS A 223 16.39 -2.01 -22.29
CA HIS A 223 16.70 -3.21 -23.04
C HIS A 223 17.86 -4.00 -22.41
N ASP A 224 17.79 -5.33 -22.54
CA ASP A 224 18.76 -6.34 -22.09
C ASP A 224 18.97 -6.42 -20.54
N LYS A 225 18.85 -7.62 -19.98
CA LYS A 225 18.95 -7.92 -18.53
C LYS A 225 18.04 -7.09 -17.59
N ALA A 226 17.01 -6.43 -18.10
CA ALA A 226 16.08 -5.62 -17.29
C ALA A 226 15.40 -6.45 -16.17
N TYR A 227 14.95 -7.66 -16.50
CA TYR A 227 14.31 -8.57 -15.56
C TYR A 227 15.24 -8.97 -14.40
N SER A 228 16.48 -9.39 -14.68
CA SER A 228 17.42 -9.79 -13.63
C SER A 228 17.82 -8.61 -12.74
N ARG A 229 17.93 -7.39 -13.29
CA ARG A 229 18.18 -6.16 -12.50
C ARG A 229 16.99 -5.81 -11.61
N ALA A 230 15.76 -5.91 -12.12
CA ALA A 230 14.56 -5.66 -11.32
C ALA A 230 14.44 -6.67 -10.16
N LEU A 231 14.76 -7.95 -10.42
CA LEU A 231 14.83 -8.98 -9.39
C LEU A 231 15.93 -8.73 -8.37
N ALA A 232 17.13 -8.30 -8.80
CA ALA A 232 18.22 -7.93 -7.90
C ALA A 232 17.85 -6.76 -6.97
N LEU A 233 17.18 -5.75 -7.51
CA LEU A 233 16.70 -4.61 -6.72
C LEU A 233 15.67 -5.05 -5.66
N ALA A 234 14.73 -5.91 -6.04
CA ALA A 234 13.76 -6.49 -5.11
C ALA A 234 14.44 -7.33 -4.01
N LYS A 235 15.44 -8.13 -4.40
CA LYS A 235 16.24 -8.93 -3.47
C LYS A 235 16.94 -8.06 -2.42
N GLU A 236 17.61 -7.00 -2.85
CA GLU A 236 18.36 -6.11 -1.96
C GLU A 236 17.42 -5.38 -0.99
N HIS A 237 16.30 -4.86 -1.49
CA HIS A 237 15.39 -4.04 -0.69
C HIS A 237 14.55 -4.83 0.31
N GLU A 238 14.04 -6.02 -0.09
CA GLU A 238 13.28 -6.91 0.80
C GLU A 238 14.19 -7.89 1.55
N ASN A 239 15.52 -7.76 1.42
CA ASN A 239 16.52 -8.64 2.01
C ASN A 239 16.24 -10.14 1.74
N LEU A 240 15.88 -10.46 0.50
CA LEU A 240 15.55 -11.81 0.07
C LEU A 240 16.84 -12.64 -0.03
N SER A 241 16.78 -13.92 0.35
CA SER A 241 17.88 -14.87 0.11
C SER A 241 17.99 -15.19 -1.38
N ALA A 242 16.85 -15.50 -2.01
CA ALA A 242 16.74 -15.74 -3.44
C ALA A 242 15.39 -15.25 -4.00
N VAL A 243 15.39 -14.87 -5.27
CA VAL A 243 14.18 -14.57 -6.05
C VAL A 243 14.33 -15.14 -7.46
N ALA A 244 13.27 -15.74 -7.98
CA ALA A 244 13.27 -16.40 -9.27
C ALA A 244 12.00 -16.05 -10.07
N LEU A 245 12.20 -15.80 -11.36
CA LEU A 245 11.16 -15.59 -12.35
C LEU A 245 11.19 -16.76 -13.34
N SER A 246 10.07 -17.45 -13.47
CA SER A 246 9.88 -18.51 -14.46
C SER A 246 8.68 -18.16 -15.32
N ALA A 247 8.89 -17.97 -16.62
CA ALA A 247 7.86 -17.86 -17.63
C ALA A 247 8.34 -18.66 -18.87
N PRO A 248 7.93 -19.94 -19.00
CA PRO A 248 8.36 -20.78 -20.11
C PRO A 248 7.84 -20.26 -21.46
N PRO A 249 8.56 -20.50 -22.57
CA PRO A 249 9.83 -21.23 -22.66
C PRO A 249 11.07 -20.33 -22.50
N ARG A 250 10.92 -18.99 -22.50
CA ARG A 250 12.06 -18.07 -22.68
C ARG A 250 12.69 -17.58 -21.38
N TRP A 251 11.92 -17.41 -20.31
CA TRP A 251 12.40 -16.72 -19.12
C TRP A 251 12.54 -17.70 -17.96
N GLN A 252 13.78 -17.96 -17.58
CA GLN A 252 14.12 -18.72 -16.39
C GLN A 252 15.29 -18.03 -15.72
N LEU A 253 14.98 -17.13 -14.80
CA LEU A 253 15.92 -16.23 -14.16
C LEU A 253 15.88 -16.44 -12.66
N SER A 254 17.04 -16.48 -12.02
CA SER A 254 17.18 -16.54 -10.56
C SER A 254 18.28 -15.58 -10.12
N VAL A 255 18.04 -14.88 -9.01
CA VAL A 255 18.98 -13.94 -8.40
C VAL A 255 19.08 -14.24 -6.92
N GLY A 256 20.30 -14.39 -6.40
CA GLY A 256 20.57 -14.71 -5.00
C GLY A 256 21.05 -16.14 -4.79
N GLN A 257 21.17 -16.52 -3.52
CA GLN A 257 21.58 -17.86 -3.10
C GLN A 257 20.41 -18.52 -2.38
N GLU A 258 20.10 -19.74 -2.80
CA GLU A 258 19.01 -20.50 -2.19
C GLU A 258 19.36 -20.84 -0.74
N ASP A 259 18.45 -20.51 0.16
CA ASP A 259 18.57 -20.82 1.58
C ASP A 259 17.68 -22.02 1.92
N THR A 260 18.30 -23.14 2.29
CA THR A 260 17.58 -24.38 2.64
C THR A 260 16.72 -24.25 3.89
N ALA A 261 16.95 -23.24 4.73
CA ALA A 261 16.14 -22.98 5.92
C ALA A 261 14.85 -22.21 5.62
N LEU A 262 14.71 -21.60 4.44
CA LEU A 262 13.59 -20.74 4.08
C LEU A 262 12.72 -21.37 2.99
N ALA A 263 11.40 -21.39 3.23
CA ALA A 263 10.44 -21.88 2.24
C ALA A 263 10.31 -20.91 1.05
N TRP A 264 10.11 -21.47 -0.14
CA TRP A 264 9.76 -20.71 -1.33
C TRP A 264 8.32 -20.21 -1.24
N HIS A 265 8.17 -18.90 -1.33
CA HIS A 265 6.89 -18.26 -1.64
C HIS A 265 6.73 -18.21 -3.15
N SER A 266 5.50 -18.31 -3.63
CA SER A 266 5.20 -18.24 -5.06
C SER A 266 3.97 -17.40 -5.33
N LEU A 267 4.00 -16.69 -6.45
CA LEU A 267 2.89 -15.88 -6.94
C LEU A 267 2.79 -16.06 -8.46
N PRO A 268 1.62 -16.47 -8.98
CA PRO A 268 1.43 -16.58 -10.42
C PRO A 268 1.49 -15.20 -11.07
N LEU A 269 2.07 -15.13 -12.26
CA LEU A 269 2.01 -13.95 -13.12
C LEU A 269 0.68 -13.95 -13.86
N GLU A 270 -0.14 -12.93 -13.60
CA GLU A 270 -1.42 -12.80 -14.27
C GLU A 270 -1.23 -12.74 -15.79
N GLN A 271 -2.05 -13.50 -16.53
CA GLN A 271 -2.05 -13.51 -17.99
C GLN A 271 -0.72 -13.92 -18.66
N THR A 272 0.16 -14.62 -17.94
CA THR A 272 1.34 -15.30 -18.49
C THR A 272 1.22 -16.81 -18.23
N ILE A 273 1.05 -17.61 -19.28
CA ILE A 273 0.85 -19.07 -19.13
C ILE A 273 2.10 -19.69 -18.53
N GLY A 274 1.95 -20.39 -17.39
CA GLY A 274 3.07 -20.99 -16.66
C GLY A 274 4.01 -19.97 -15.98
N GLY A 275 3.66 -18.67 -16.01
CA GLY A 275 4.43 -17.60 -15.39
C GLY A 275 4.31 -17.60 -13.87
N VAL A 276 5.43 -17.67 -13.15
CA VAL A 276 5.48 -17.65 -11.69
C VAL A 276 6.68 -16.84 -11.21
N LEU A 277 6.44 -15.93 -10.26
CA LEU A 277 7.46 -15.28 -9.44
C LEU A 277 7.60 -16.05 -8.13
N ARG A 278 8.82 -16.42 -7.74
CA ARG A 278 9.12 -17.12 -6.49
C ARG A 278 10.19 -16.39 -5.69
N TRP A 279 10.13 -16.44 -4.37
CA TRP A 279 11.16 -15.83 -3.51
C TRP A 279 11.31 -16.54 -2.16
N GLN A 280 12.47 -16.39 -1.54
CA GLN A 280 12.80 -16.86 -0.19
C GLN A 280 13.09 -15.68 0.73
N ALA A 281 12.35 -15.57 1.83
CA ALA A 281 12.55 -14.57 2.86
C ALA A 281 11.95 -15.05 4.18
N SER A 282 12.52 -14.57 5.29
CA SER A 282 11.95 -14.73 6.63
C SER A 282 10.69 -13.87 6.82
N ALA A 283 10.68 -12.69 6.21
CA ALA A 283 9.51 -11.81 6.10
C ALA A 283 9.60 -11.04 4.77
N SER A 284 8.46 -10.84 4.11
CA SER A 284 8.36 -10.02 2.88
C SER A 284 7.02 -9.31 2.84
N GLU A 285 6.96 -8.11 2.24
CA GLU A 285 5.70 -7.39 2.08
C GLU A 285 4.88 -7.96 0.91
N PRO A 286 3.70 -8.58 1.16
CA PRO A 286 2.95 -9.26 0.10
C PRO A 286 2.45 -8.31 -0.99
N GLN A 287 2.12 -7.07 -0.64
CA GLN A 287 1.63 -6.07 -1.60
C GLN A 287 2.74 -5.59 -2.54
N LEU A 288 3.99 -5.52 -2.06
CA LEU A 288 5.15 -5.18 -2.88
C LEU A 288 5.42 -6.29 -3.89
N MET A 289 5.46 -7.56 -3.45
CA MET A 289 5.69 -8.70 -4.34
C MET A 289 4.58 -8.86 -5.38
N LYS A 290 3.32 -8.58 -5.01
CA LYS A 290 2.20 -8.49 -5.98
C LYS A 290 2.41 -7.40 -7.01
N GLY A 291 2.78 -6.19 -6.58
CA GLY A 291 3.08 -5.10 -7.51
C GLY A 291 4.22 -5.44 -8.48
N LEU A 292 5.30 -6.05 -7.97
CA LEU A 292 6.43 -6.51 -8.79
C LEU A 292 5.98 -7.57 -9.79
N ALA A 293 5.21 -8.57 -9.37
CA ALA A 293 4.67 -9.61 -10.26
C ALA A 293 3.80 -9.02 -11.37
N SER A 294 2.86 -8.12 -11.04
CA SER A 294 2.02 -7.46 -12.05
C SER A 294 2.85 -6.66 -13.06
N MET A 295 3.93 -6.00 -12.63
CA MET A 295 4.83 -5.27 -13.52
C MET A 295 5.65 -6.19 -14.42
N LEU A 296 6.18 -7.28 -13.86
CA LEU A 296 6.92 -8.29 -14.63
C LEU A 296 6.00 -8.94 -15.66
N ALA A 297 4.79 -9.35 -15.27
CA ALA A 297 3.80 -9.93 -16.17
C ALA A 297 3.51 -8.98 -17.36
N ARG A 298 3.24 -7.70 -17.09
CA ARG A 298 2.97 -6.71 -18.12
C ARG A 298 4.17 -6.48 -19.04
N SER A 299 5.37 -6.41 -18.48
CA SER A 299 6.61 -6.23 -19.27
C SER A 299 6.84 -7.43 -20.20
N LEU A 300 6.66 -8.65 -19.71
CA LEU A 300 6.80 -9.87 -20.51
C LEU A 300 5.79 -9.90 -21.66
N GLN A 301 4.55 -9.50 -21.42
CA GLN A 301 3.52 -9.40 -22.47
C GLN A 301 3.88 -8.39 -23.55
N LEU A 302 4.44 -7.24 -23.18
CA LEU A 302 4.89 -6.24 -24.13
C LEU A 302 6.04 -6.77 -24.98
N ASP A 303 7.03 -7.42 -24.37
CA ASP A 303 8.15 -8.05 -25.10
C ASP A 303 7.65 -9.13 -26.09
N GLU A 304 6.71 -9.98 -25.68
CA GLU A 304 6.10 -10.97 -26.58
C GLU A 304 5.35 -10.32 -27.74
N ALA A 305 4.60 -9.25 -27.47
CA ALA A 305 3.84 -8.54 -28.49
C ALA A 305 4.78 -7.84 -29.48
N GLU A 306 5.84 -7.19 -29.01
CA GLU A 306 6.85 -6.56 -29.86
C GLU A 306 7.54 -7.57 -30.78
N GLU A 307 7.92 -8.74 -30.26
CA GLU A 307 8.53 -9.80 -31.07
C GLU A 307 7.56 -10.35 -32.12
N LYS A 308 6.28 -10.55 -31.78
CA LYS A 308 5.26 -10.95 -32.76
C LYS A 308 5.10 -9.90 -33.85
N VAL A 309 5.08 -8.62 -33.50
CA VAL A 309 5.01 -7.52 -34.47
C VAL A 309 6.24 -7.48 -35.37
N ARG A 310 7.46 -7.59 -34.81
CA ARG A 310 8.70 -7.66 -35.60
C ARG A 310 8.68 -8.82 -36.59
N HIS A 311 8.22 -10.00 -36.15
CA HIS A 311 8.11 -11.17 -36.99
C HIS A 311 7.10 -10.96 -38.13
N LEU A 312 5.93 -10.38 -37.84
CA LEU A 312 4.93 -10.05 -38.86
C LEU A 312 5.45 -9.04 -39.89
N LEU A 313 6.16 -8.00 -39.45
CA LEU A 313 6.77 -7.01 -40.34
C LEU A 313 7.82 -7.66 -41.26
N LEU A 314 8.70 -8.52 -40.72
CA LEU A 314 9.67 -9.26 -41.52
C LEU A 314 8.99 -10.20 -42.54
N MET A 315 7.85 -10.79 -42.18
CA MET A 315 7.06 -11.62 -43.11
C MET A 315 6.44 -10.80 -44.23
N GLU A 316 5.87 -9.62 -43.91
CA GLU A 316 5.28 -8.71 -44.90
C GLU A 316 6.33 -8.18 -45.88
N GLU A 317 7.51 -7.80 -45.39
CA GLU A 317 8.64 -7.36 -46.21
C GLU A 317 9.07 -8.46 -47.19
N ARG A 318 9.25 -9.69 -46.68
CA ARG A 318 9.60 -10.85 -47.53
C ARG A 318 8.52 -11.17 -48.57
N ALA A 319 7.24 -11.03 -48.22
CA ALA A 319 6.12 -11.24 -49.15
C ALA A 319 6.12 -10.22 -50.29
N THR A 320 6.43 -8.97 -49.96
CA THR A 320 6.52 -7.87 -50.93
C THR A 320 7.66 -8.13 -51.92
N ILE A 321 8.85 -8.47 -51.42
CA ILE A 321 10.01 -8.81 -52.25
C ILE A 321 9.69 -9.99 -53.18
N ALA A 322 9.06 -11.06 -52.66
CA ALA A 322 8.71 -12.21 -53.48
C ALA A 322 7.76 -11.84 -54.64
N ARG A 323 6.80 -10.94 -54.39
CA ARG A 323 5.86 -10.47 -55.41
C ARG A 323 6.55 -9.64 -56.49
N GLU A 324 7.40 -8.68 -56.08
CA GLU A 324 8.17 -7.86 -57.01
C GLU A 324 9.14 -8.68 -57.89
N LEU A 325 9.83 -9.66 -57.29
CA LEU A 325 10.70 -10.58 -58.01
C LEU A 325 9.91 -11.44 -59.01
N HIS A 326 8.70 -11.87 -58.66
CA HIS A 326 7.85 -12.66 -59.55
C HIS A 326 7.35 -11.82 -60.74
N ASP A 327 6.83 -10.62 -60.47
CA ASP A 327 6.22 -9.78 -61.49
C ASP A 327 7.25 -9.19 -62.46
N SER A 328 8.47 -8.86 -62.00
CA SER A 328 9.49 -8.21 -62.84
C SER A 328 10.48 -9.20 -63.47
N LEU A 329 11.15 -10.03 -62.67
CA LEU A 329 12.26 -10.87 -63.12
C LEU A 329 11.78 -12.19 -63.72
N ALA A 330 10.81 -12.86 -63.09
CA ALA A 330 10.35 -14.16 -63.58
C ALA A 330 9.64 -14.02 -64.93
N GLN A 331 8.80 -13.00 -65.09
CA GLN A 331 8.16 -12.69 -66.37
C GLN A 331 9.17 -12.35 -67.46
N SER A 332 10.18 -11.54 -67.15
CA SER A 332 11.25 -11.18 -68.11
C SER A 332 12.05 -12.40 -68.58
N LEU A 333 12.40 -13.31 -67.67
CA LEU A 333 13.12 -14.54 -68.03
C LEU A 333 12.26 -15.52 -68.84
N VAL A 334 10.95 -15.59 -68.59
CA VAL A 334 10.01 -16.37 -69.41
C VAL A 334 9.93 -15.79 -70.82
N TYR A 335 9.82 -14.47 -70.95
CA TYR A 335 9.81 -13.79 -72.24
C TYR A 335 11.11 -14.06 -73.03
N LEU A 336 12.28 -13.91 -72.39
CA LEU A 336 13.58 -14.20 -73.01
C LEU A 336 13.67 -15.65 -73.48
N ARG A 337 13.08 -16.60 -72.74
CA ARG A 337 13.08 -18.02 -73.10
C ARG A 337 12.22 -18.30 -74.33
N ILE A 338 11.09 -17.60 -74.46
CA ILE A 338 10.25 -17.66 -75.67
C ILE A 338 11.03 -17.14 -76.88
N GLN A 339 11.75 -16.01 -76.74
CA GLN A 339 12.59 -15.46 -77.82
C GLN A 339 13.73 -16.41 -78.19
N MET A 340 14.38 -17.02 -77.20
CA MET A 340 15.45 -17.99 -77.43
C MET A 340 14.95 -19.25 -78.14
N THR A 341 13.76 -19.74 -77.79
CA THR A 341 13.11 -20.88 -78.45
C THR A 341 12.81 -20.56 -79.92
N ARG A 342 12.35 -19.33 -80.22
CA ARG A 342 12.13 -18.86 -81.60
C ARG A 342 13.45 -18.78 -82.37
N LEU A 343 14.50 -18.24 -81.76
CA LEU A 343 15.83 -18.16 -82.37
C LEU A 343 16.40 -19.55 -82.68
N LYS A 344 16.25 -20.52 -81.77
CA LYS A 344 16.60 -21.94 -82.00
C LYS A 344 15.89 -22.56 -83.20
N GLY A 345 14.64 -22.16 -83.47
CA GLY A 345 13.90 -22.63 -84.63
C GLY A 345 14.37 -22.05 -85.97
N ILE A 346 15.03 -20.89 -85.95
CA ILE A 346 15.52 -20.18 -87.14
C ILE A 346 16.98 -20.58 -87.44
N VAL A 347 17.79 -20.81 -86.41
CA VAL A 347 19.20 -21.19 -86.54
C VAL A 347 19.30 -22.68 -86.92
N GLY A 348 19.91 -22.99 -88.06
CA GLY A 348 20.09 -24.37 -88.54
C GLY A 348 20.91 -25.23 -87.58
N LYS A 349 20.53 -26.51 -87.44
CA LYS A 349 21.05 -27.47 -86.44
C LYS A 349 22.58 -27.67 -86.45
N GLU A 350 23.26 -27.34 -87.55
CA GLU A 350 24.71 -27.54 -87.74
C GLU A 350 25.46 -26.24 -88.10
N SER A 351 24.97 -25.10 -87.60
CA SER A 351 25.63 -23.81 -87.81
C SER A 351 26.44 -23.37 -86.59
N ALA A 352 27.55 -22.64 -86.79
CA ALA A 352 28.37 -22.12 -85.68
C ALA A 352 27.57 -21.32 -84.61
N PRO A 353 26.52 -20.54 -84.96
CA PRO A 353 25.65 -19.89 -83.98
C PRO A 353 24.79 -20.84 -83.13
N ALA A 354 24.56 -22.09 -83.56
CA ALA A 354 23.71 -23.04 -82.84
C ALA A 354 24.29 -23.43 -81.46
N ALA A 355 25.62 -23.51 -81.35
CA ALA A 355 26.30 -23.78 -80.08
C ALA A 355 26.05 -22.65 -79.06
N ILE A 356 26.24 -21.39 -79.48
CA ILE A 356 26.05 -20.19 -78.64
C ILE A 356 24.58 -20.09 -78.19
N VAL A 357 23.64 -20.30 -79.10
CA VAL A 357 22.19 -20.29 -78.79
C VAL A 357 21.84 -21.40 -77.79
N SER A 358 22.48 -22.56 -77.87
CA SER A 358 22.29 -23.65 -76.91
C SER A 358 22.86 -23.31 -75.54
N GLU A 359 24.04 -22.71 -75.47
CA GLU A 359 24.67 -22.27 -74.22
C GLU A 359 23.85 -21.19 -73.50
N VAL A 360 23.35 -20.18 -74.24
CA VAL A 360 22.53 -19.11 -73.64
C VAL A 360 21.17 -19.65 -73.17
N ASP A 361 20.56 -20.59 -73.89
CA ASP A 361 19.32 -21.23 -73.44
C ASP A 361 19.54 -22.07 -72.18
N ALA A 362 20.67 -22.78 -72.07
CA ALA A 362 21.04 -23.50 -70.86
C ALA A 362 21.26 -22.55 -69.67
N ALA A 363 21.98 -21.44 -69.87
CA ALA A 363 22.17 -20.40 -68.86
C ALA A 363 20.85 -19.73 -68.44
N LEU A 364 19.92 -19.53 -69.38
CA LEU A 364 18.60 -18.97 -69.09
C LEU A 364 17.70 -19.95 -68.36
N ALA A 365 17.81 -21.25 -68.65
CA ALA A 365 17.12 -22.31 -67.92
C ALA A 365 17.64 -22.41 -66.47
N GLU A 366 18.95 -22.27 -66.28
CA GLU A 366 19.63 -22.21 -64.99
C GLU A 366 19.15 -21.00 -64.15
N ALA A 367 19.23 -19.79 -64.70
CA ALA A 367 18.78 -18.57 -64.02
C ALA A 367 17.29 -18.63 -63.64
N ASN A 368 16.46 -19.18 -64.52
CA ASN A 368 15.04 -19.41 -64.24
C ASN A 368 14.82 -20.44 -63.10
N ARG A 369 15.68 -21.46 -62.99
CA ARG A 369 15.62 -22.44 -61.89
C ARG A 369 15.97 -21.76 -60.57
N GLN A 370 17.08 -21.04 -60.52
CA GLN A 370 17.55 -20.32 -59.33
C GLN A 370 16.54 -19.26 -58.85
N LEU A 371 15.93 -18.50 -59.76
CA LEU A 371 14.90 -17.53 -59.39
C LEU A 371 13.65 -18.20 -58.79
N ARG A 372 13.19 -19.30 -59.38
CA ARG A 372 12.05 -20.07 -58.83
C ARG A 372 12.36 -20.64 -57.45
N GLU A 373 13.60 -21.07 -57.23
CA GLU A 373 14.05 -21.54 -55.92
C GLU A 373 14.01 -20.42 -54.88
N LEU A 374 14.59 -19.26 -55.18
CA LEU A 374 14.56 -18.10 -54.30
C LEU A 374 13.11 -17.66 -53.98
N LEU A 375 12.27 -17.52 -55.02
CA LEU A 375 10.86 -17.16 -54.85
C LEU A 375 10.12 -18.15 -53.95
N THR A 376 10.40 -19.44 -54.07
CA THR A 376 9.74 -20.44 -53.23
C THR A 376 10.27 -20.41 -51.79
N THR A 377 11.56 -20.18 -51.59
CA THR A 377 12.15 -19.98 -50.25
C THR A 377 11.53 -18.78 -49.55
N PHE A 378 11.36 -17.66 -50.26
CA PHE A 378 10.68 -16.50 -49.71
C PHE A 378 9.21 -16.80 -49.43
N ARG A 379 8.49 -17.51 -50.31
CA ARG A 379 7.07 -17.85 -50.12
C ARG A 379 6.80 -18.83 -48.97
N LEU A 380 7.64 -19.86 -48.81
CA LEU A 380 7.49 -20.86 -47.75
C LEU A 380 7.96 -20.35 -46.39
N SER A 381 8.85 -19.34 -46.35
CA SER A 381 9.23 -18.67 -45.10
C SER A 381 8.14 -17.78 -44.50
N ILE A 382 7.00 -17.59 -45.20
CA ILE A 382 5.92 -16.65 -44.84
C ILE A 382 4.79 -17.32 -44.03
N GLU A 383 4.76 -18.66 -43.93
CA GLU A 383 3.75 -19.34 -43.10
C GLU A 383 4.41 -20.13 -41.96
N PRO A 384 4.06 -19.85 -40.68
CA PRO A 384 4.47 -20.68 -39.55
C PRO A 384 3.57 -21.92 -39.50
N ALA A 385 3.56 -22.70 -40.57
CA ALA A 385 2.86 -23.95 -40.64
C ALA A 385 3.82 -25.07 -40.21
N ASP A 386 3.37 -25.95 -39.32
CA ASP A 386 4.07 -27.21 -39.09
C ASP A 386 4.18 -28.00 -40.40
N LEU A 387 5.16 -28.90 -40.47
CA LEU A 387 5.45 -29.66 -41.69
C LEU A 387 4.21 -30.38 -42.24
N ALA A 388 3.36 -30.91 -41.37
CA ALA A 388 2.12 -31.59 -41.75
C ALA A 388 1.14 -30.63 -42.45
N THR A 389 0.93 -29.44 -41.91
CA THR A 389 0.07 -28.41 -42.52
C THR A 389 0.63 -27.95 -43.86
N ALA A 390 1.95 -27.73 -43.94
CA ALA A 390 2.59 -27.33 -45.19
C ALA A 390 2.49 -28.42 -46.28
N LEU A 391 2.67 -29.69 -45.92
CA LEU A 391 2.46 -30.83 -46.83
C LEU A 391 1.00 -30.93 -47.29
N ALA A 392 0.05 -30.78 -46.37
CA ALA A 392 -1.38 -30.78 -46.69
C ALA A 392 -1.76 -29.66 -47.68
N GLN A 393 -1.16 -28.47 -47.56
CA GLN A 393 -1.35 -27.39 -48.52
C GLN A 393 -0.78 -27.71 -49.90
N VAL A 394 0.42 -28.31 -49.97
CA VAL A 394 1.01 -28.76 -51.25
C VAL A 394 0.10 -29.79 -51.92
N ILE A 395 -0.39 -30.77 -51.16
CA ILE A 395 -1.32 -31.79 -51.66
C ILE A 395 -2.62 -31.14 -52.14
N ALA A 396 -3.21 -30.23 -51.37
CA ALA A 396 -4.44 -29.52 -51.75
C ALA A 396 -4.29 -28.74 -53.07
N GLN A 397 -3.12 -28.15 -53.35
CA GLN A 397 -2.84 -27.46 -54.61
C GLN A 397 -2.71 -28.39 -55.82
N LEU A 398 -2.28 -29.64 -55.60
CA LEU A 398 -2.05 -30.61 -56.67
C LEU A 398 -3.26 -31.52 -56.93
N ARG A 399 -4.17 -31.68 -55.96
CA ARG A 399 -5.41 -32.47 -56.11
C ARG A 399 -6.21 -32.17 -57.38
N PRO A 400 -6.42 -30.91 -57.81
CA PRO A 400 -7.19 -30.63 -59.03
C PRO A 400 -6.54 -31.11 -60.33
N GLN A 401 -5.28 -31.54 -60.30
CA GLN A 401 -4.50 -31.91 -61.50
C GLN A 401 -4.53 -33.42 -61.78
N THR A 402 -5.21 -34.23 -60.96
CA THR A 402 -5.27 -35.68 -61.10
C THR A 402 -6.61 -36.23 -60.60
N GLU A 403 -7.03 -37.38 -61.15
CA GLU A 403 -8.15 -38.17 -60.62
C GLU A 403 -7.70 -39.15 -59.51
N ALA A 404 -6.39 -39.33 -59.32
CA ALA A 404 -5.82 -40.18 -58.29
C ALA A 404 -6.11 -39.64 -56.88
N VAL A 405 -6.41 -40.52 -55.93
CA VAL A 405 -6.60 -40.14 -54.53
C VAL A 405 -5.25 -39.87 -53.88
N ILE A 406 -5.01 -38.63 -53.42
CA ILE A 406 -3.79 -38.26 -52.69
C ILE A 406 -4.05 -38.17 -51.19
N GLN A 407 -3.41 -39.05 -50.42
CA GLN A 407 -3.54 -39.13 -48.96
C GLN A 407 -2.24 -38.72 -48.25
N LEU A 408 -2.38 -38.10 -47.07
CA LEU A 408 -1.28 -37.80 -46.15
C LEU A 408 -1.45 -38.66 -44.89
N THR A 409 -0.48 -39.53 -44.59
CA THR A 409 -0.54 -40.51 -43.49
C THR A 409 0.70 -40.42 -42.59
N GLY A 410 0.61 -40.91 -41.35
CA GLY A 410 1.76 -41.05 -40.44
C GLY A 410 1.79 -40.08 -39.24
N ASP A 411 2.99 -39.73 -38.77
CA ASP A 411 3.21 -38.85 -37.61
C ASP A 411 2.87 -37.39 -37.95
N THR A 412 1.70 -36.94 -37.51
CA THR A 412 1.17 -35.59 -37.72
C THR A 412 1.45 -34.64 -36.56
N GLN A 413 2.37 -34.97 -35.65
CA GLN A 413 2.76 -34.03 -34.60
C GLN A 413 3.43 -32.78 -35.22
N PRO A 414 3.30 -31.58 -34.60
CA PRO A 414 3.97 -30.39 -35.09
C PRO A 414 5.48 -30.58 -35.15
N GLN A 415 6.04 -30.64 -36.36
CA GLN A 415 7.48 -30.75 -36.56
C GLN A 415 8.04 -29.40 -36.97
N HIS A 416 8.91 -28.85 -36.11
CA HIS A 416 9.57 -27.57 -36.35
C HIS A 416 10.89 -27.82 -37.08
N LEU A 417 10.83 -27.88 -38.40
CA LEU A 417 12.02 -27.83 -39.24
C LEU A 417 12.55 -26.39 -39.31
N ASN A 418 13.86 -26.23 -39.49
CA ASN A 418 14.39 -24.92 -39.90
C ASN A 418 13.91 -24.58 -41.32
N ALA A 419 13.90 -23.29 -41.68
CA ALA A 419 13.33 -22.83 -42.95
C ALA A 419 14.00 -23.47 -44.18
N HIS A 420 15.31 -23.74 -44.09
CA HIS A 420 16.08 -24.40 -45.13
C HIS A 420 15.61 -25.86 -45.33
N GLN A 421 15.48 -26.62 -44.24
CA GLN A 421 14.95 -27.98 -44.24
C GLN A 421 13.54 -28.05 -44.80
N GLN A 422 12.65 -27.17 -44.32
CA GLN A 422 11.26 -27.12 -44.74
C GLN A 422 11.12 -26.87 -46.25
N VAL A 423 11.89 -25.93 -46.81
CA VAL A 423 11.84 -25.61 -48.25
C VAL A 423 12.25 -26.80 -49.11
N HIS A 424 13.40 -27.42 -48.84
CA HIS A 424 13.89 -28.51 -49.66
C HIS A 424 13.01 -29.75 -49.56
N VAL A 425 12.50 -30.06 -48.36
CA VAL A 425 11.57 -31.17 -48.15
C VAL A 425 10.28 -30.97 -48.95
N LEU A 426 9.65 -29.81 -48.84
CA LEU A 426 8.40 -29.52 -49.57
C LEU A 426 8.61 -29.55 -51.08
N GLN A 427 9.78 -29.13 -51.57
CA GLN A 427 10.13 -29.20 -52.99
C GLN A 427 10.33 -30.63 -53.50
N ILE A 428 11.02 -31.48 -52.74
CA ILE A 428 11.23 -32.89 -53.09
C ILE A 428 9.87 -33.62 -53.11
N VAL A 429 9.03 -33.42 -52.10
CA VAL A 429 7.68 -34.03 -52.07
C VAL A 429 6.83 -33.52 -53.22
N ARG A 430 6.84 -32.21 -53.50
CA ARG A 430 6.09 -31.63 -54.62
C ARG A 430 6.50 -32.21 -55.96
N GLU A 431 7.81 -32.36 -56.21
CA GLU A 431 8.31 -32.92 -57.47
C GLU A 431 7.99 -34.42 -57.57
N ALA A 432 8.10 -35.17 -56.47
CA ALA A 432 7.69 -36.57 -56.43
C ALA A 432 6.19 -36.75 -56.74
N LEU A 433 5.31 -35.92 -56.15
CA LEU A 433 3.88 -35.89 -56.44
C LEU A 433 3.60 -35.53 -57.90
N LEU A 434 4.26 -34.50 -58.45
CA LEU A 434 4.11 -34.12 -59.86
C LEU A 434 4.57 -35.24 -60.80
N ASN A 435 5.61 -35.99 -60.45
CA ASN A 435 6.08 -37.12 -61.23
C ASN A 435 5.08 -38.27 -61.20
N ALA A 436 4.51 -38.58 -60.03
CA ALA A 436 3.44 -39.57 -59.92
C ALA A 436 2.22 -39.17 -60.76
N ILE A 437 1.76 -37.92 -60.66
CA ILE A 437 0.63 -37.38 -61.44
C ILE A 437 0.87 -37.48 -62.95
N ARG A 438 2.08 -37.11 -63.43
CA ARG A 438 2.39 -37.06 -64.86
C ARG A 438 2.73 -38.41 -65.48
N HIS A 439 3.27 -39.35 -64.71
CA HIS A 439 3.95 -40.52 -65.26
C HIS A 439 3.50 -41.87 -64.70
N ALA A 440 2.90 -41.92 -63.51
CA ALA A 440 2.59 -43.20 -62.88
C ALA A 440 1.30 -43.85 -63.40
N GLN A 441 0.34 -43.08 -63.92
CA GLN A 441 -1.04 -43.55 -64.16
C GLN A 441 -1.63 -44.24 -62.91
N ALA A 442 -1.29 -43.71 -61.74
CA ALA A 442 -1.71 -44.24 -60.44
C ALA A 442 -3.17 -43.89 -60.16
N SER A 443 -3.87 -44.77 -59.43
CA SER A 443 -5.19 -44.47 -58.84
C SER A 443 -5.07 -43.93 -57.42
N GLU A 444 -3.95 -44.19 -56.75
CA GLU A 444 -3.67 -43.74 -55.39
C GLU A 444 -2.20 -43.30 -55.25
N ILE A 445 -2.01 -42.19 -54.53
CA ILE A 445 -0.71 -41.65 -54.17
C ILE A 445 -0.73 -41.37 -52.66
N GLU A 446 0.18 -42.00 -51.92
CA GLU A 446 0.34 -41.82 -50.48
C GLU A 446 1.58 -40.98 -50.18
N VAL A 447 1.41 -39.92 -49.38
CA VAL A 447 2.51 -39.20 -48.73
C VAL A 447 2.54 -39.65 -47.28
N ARG A 448 3.60 -40.32 -46.86
CA ARG A 448 3.75 -40.85 -45.50
C ARG A 448 4.87 -40.13 -44.76
N VAL A 449 4.58 -39.63 -43.57
CA VAL A 449 5.58 -39.04 -42.65
C VAL A 449 5.81 -40.00 -41.49
N ALA A 450 7.05 -40.42 -41.27
CA ALA A 450 7.41 -41.33 -40.19
C ALA A 450 8.64 -40.83 -39.45
N ARG A 451 8.73 -41.17 -38.17
CA ARG A 451 9.90 -40.91 -37.32
C ARG A 451 10.44 -42.25 -36.81
N PRO A 452 11.36 -42.91 -37.55
CA PRO A 452 11.92 -44.20 -37.15
C PRO A 452 12.72 -44.13 -35.84
N GLU A 453 13.37 -42.99 -35.59
CA GLU A 453 14.19 -42.70 -34.40
C GLU A 453 13.97 -41.24 -33.96
N GLU A 454 14.24 -40.88 -32.69
CA GLU A 454 13.96 -39.53 -32.15
C GLU A 454 14.46 -38.37 -33.02
N LYS A 455 15.61 -38.53 -33.69
CA LYS A 455 16.24 -37.49 -34.51
C LYS A 455 16.12 -37.69 -36.02
N LEU A 456 15.60 -38.84 -36.46
CA LEU A 456 15.56 -39.19 -37.87
C LEU A 456 14.14 -39.06 -38.40
N LEU A 457 13.94 -38.21 -39.40
CA LEU A 457 12.67 -38.06 -40.10
C LEU A 457 12.73 -38.76 -41.45
N GLN A 458 11.67 -39.48 -41.78
CA GLN A 458 11.47 -40.15 -43.06
C GLN A 458 10.18 -39.70 -43.70
N ILE A 459 10.26 -39.27 -44.96
CA ILE A 459 9.11 -38.90 -45.77
C ILE A 459 9.10 -39.76 -47.03
N GLU A 460 7.99 -40.43 -47.27
CA GLU A 460 7.80 -41.29 -48.42
C GLU A 460 6.66 -40.77 -49.29
N VAL A 461 6.87 -40.81 -50.61
CA VAL A 461 5.81 -40.64 -51.61
C VAL A 461 5.72 -41.95 -52.38
N ASN A 462 4.60 -42.66 -52.21
CA ASN A 462 4.33 -43.95 -52.82
C ASN A 462 3.17 -43.81 -53.82
N ASP A 463 3.33 -44.27 -55.05
CA ASP A 463 2.24 -44.44 -56.00
C ASP A 463 1.97 -45.92 -56.28
N ASN A 464 0.76 -46.25 -56.70
CA ASN A 464 0.37 -47.61 -57.11
C ASN A 464 0.34 -47.80 -58.63
N GLY A 465 1.09 -46.99 -59.36
CA GLY A 465 1.05 -46.92 -60.82
C GLY A 465 1.90 -47.97 -61.54
N GLN A 466 2.19 -47.72 -62.82
CA GLN A 466 2.97 -48.61 -63.69
C GLN A 466 4.45 -48.79 -63.29
N GLY A 467 4.91 -48.09 -62.25
CA GLY A 467 6.26 -48.18 -61.72
C GLY A 467 7.34 -47.52 -62.58
N PHE A 468 8.56 -47.59 -62.06
CA PHE A 468 9.74 -46.92 -62.61
C PHE A 468 10.49 -47.84 -63.59
N ASN A 469 10.31 -47.66 -64.91
CA ASN A 469 11.10 -48.36 -65.93
C ASN A 469 12.28 -47.46 -66.37
N GLN A 470 13.52 -47.87 -66.12
CA GLN A 470 14.69 -47.25 -66.76
C GLN A 470 15.28 -48.18 -67.83
N PRO A 471 15.44 -47.67 -69.06
CA PRO A 471 16.78 -47.67 -69.63
C PRO A 471 17.15 -46.36 -70.34
N GLY A 472 18.28 -45.77 -69.93
CA GLY A 472 18.99 -44.71 -70.65
C GLY A 472 18.54 -43.29 -70.34
N GLU A 473 19.47 -42.45 -69.89
CA GLU A 473 19.30 -41.00 -69.75
C GLU A 473 18.82 -40.39 -71.08
N LYS A 474 17.51 -40.13 -71.19
CA LYS A 474 16.97 -39.29 -72.25
C LYS A 474 17.12 -37.82 -71.84
N PRO A 475 17.65 -36.94 -72.71
CA PRO A 475 17.75 -35.52 -72.42
C PRO A 475 16.34 -34.93 -72.28
N GLY A 476 16.01 -34.41 -71.09
CA GLY A 476 14.71 -33.79 -70.79
C GLY A 476 14.14 -34.05 -69.38
N HIS A 477 14.65 -35.05 -68.65
CA HIS A 477 14.16 -35.39 -67.30
C HIS A 477 15.05 -34.81 -66.18
N TYR A 478 15.03 -33.48 -66.01
CA TYR A 478 15.83 -32.79 -64.98
C TYR A 478 15.31 -32.97 -63.54
N GLY A 479 14.07 -33.46 -63.36
CA GLY A 479 13.40 -33.53 -62.05
C GLY A 479 14.11 -34.44 -61.03
N LEU A 480 14.62 -35.60 -61.45
CA LEU A 480 15.31 -36.54 -60.56
C LEU A 480 16.66 -35.98 -60.09
N ALA A 481 17.46 -35.42 -61.01
CA ALA A 481 18.75 -34.80 -60.68
C ALA A 481 18.60 -33.65 -59.67
N ILE A 482 17.56 -32.82 -59.85
CA ILE A 482 17.24 -31.73 -58.91
C ILE A 482 16.83 -32.28 -57.54
N MET A 483 16.03 -33.36 -57.47
CA MET A 483 15.70 -33.98 -56.18
C MET A 483 16.93 -34.55 -55.48
N GLN A 484 17.84 -35.20 -56.22
CA GLN A 484 19.11 -35.72 -55.68
C GLN A 484 20.01 -34.59 -55.14
N GLU A 485 20.13 -33.48 -55.85
CA GLU A 485 20.91 -32.33 -55.42
C GLU A 485 20.32 -31.70 -54.15
N ARG A 486 19.00 -31.52 -54.09
CA ARG A 486 18.31 -31.00 -52.90
C ARG A 486 18.46 -31.93 -51.70
N ALA A 487 18.41 -33.24 -51.90
CA ALA A 487 18.64 -34.20 -50.83
C ALA A 487 20.08 -34.08 -50.29
N LYS A 488 21.06 -33.90 -51.18
CA LYS A 488 22.46 -33.66 -50.79
C LYS A 488 22.63 -32.36 -50.01
N SER A 489 21.97 -31.26 -50.41
CA SER A 489 21.98 -29.99 -49.66
C SER A 489 21.38 -30.10 -48.26
N LEU A 490 20.48 -31.06 -48.04
CA LEU A 490 19.93 -31.37 -46.72
C LEU A 490 20.78 -32.30 -45.87
N GLY A 491 21.87 -32.87 -46.42
CA GLY A 491 22.52 -34.03 -45.82
C GLY A 491 21.60 -35.25 -45.74
N ALA A 492 20.58 -35.30 -46.60
CA ALA A 492 19.56 -36.33 -46.63
C ALA A 492 19.93 -37.47 -47.59
N THR A 493 19.42 -38.66 -47.30
CA THR A 493 19.47 -39.81 -48.22
C THR A 493 18.15 -39.87 -48.99
N LEU A 494 18.23 -39.84 -50.32
CA LEU A 494 17.08 -39.98 -51.21
C LEU A 494 17.16 -41.31 -51.98
N GLU A 495 16.17 -42.16 -51.78
CA GLU A 495 16.03 -43.45 -52.45
C GLU A 495 14.80 -43.40 -53.36
N ILE A 496 14.97 -43.80 -54.61
CA ILE A 496 13.89 -43.89 -55.59
C ILE A 496 13.91 -45.31 -56.14
N GLY A 497 12.80 -46.04 -56.02
CA GLY A 497 12.72 -47.43 -56.43
C GLY A 497 11.31 -47.88 -56.73
N GLN A 498 11.16 -49.08 -57.29
CA GLN A 498 9.87 -49.72 -57.44
C GLN A 498 9.40 -50.32 -56.10
N THR A 499 8.09 -50.34 -55.89
CA THR A 499 7.46 -51.05 -54.77
C THR A 499 7.27 -52.53 -55.12
N GLU A 500 7.20 -53.41 -54.10
CA GLU A 500 7.01 -54.87 -54.28
C GLU A 500 5.70 -55.25 -54.99
N TYR A 501 4.73 -54.33 -55.05
CA TYR A 501 3.39 -54.54 -55.59
C TYR A 501 3.11 -53.75 -56.89
N GLY A 502 4.12 -53.11 -57.47
CA GLY A 502 3.98 -52.20 -58.61
C GLY A 502 3.77 -50.74 -58.18
N GLY A 503 4.42 -49.81 -58.89
CA GLY A 503 4.44 -48.38 -58.56
C GLY A 503 5.84 -47.86 -58.22
N THR A 504 5.94 -46.58 -57.86
CA THR A 504 7.21 -45.92 -57.49
C THR A 504 7.18 -45.46 -56.04
N ARG A 505 8.28 -45.68 -55.32
CA ARG A 505 8.56 -45.12 -54.00
C ARG A 505 9.69 -44.10 -54.10
N VAL A 506 9.43 -42.91 -53.57
CA VAL A 506 10.44 -41.89 -53.30
C VAL A 506 10.56 -41.72 -51.79
N SER A 507 11.69 -42.12 -51.21
CA SER A 507 11.95 -42.07 -49.76
C SER A 507 13.08 -41.07 -49.45
N LEU A 508 12.76 -40.03 -48.69
CA LEU A 508 13.71 -39.04 -48.18
C LEU A 508 13.94 -39.25 -46.68
N ARG A 509 15.19 -39.45 -46.26
CA ARG A 509 15.57 -39.63 -44.85
C ARG A 509 16.62 -38.60 -44.42
N PHE A 510 16.38 -37.87 -43.34
CA PHE A 510 17.30 -36.84 -42.84
C PHE A 510 17.17 -36.60 -41.34
N ALA A 511 18.21 -36.06 -40.73
CA ALA A 511 18.17 -35.66 -39.33
C ALA A 511 17.38 -34.35 -39.18
N ALA A 512 16.27 -34.38 -38.43
CA ALA A 512 15.49 -33.18 -38.15
C ALA A 512 16.22 -32.34 -37.11
N GLU A 513 16.64 -31.13 -37.47
CA GLU A 513 17.24 -30.20 -36.52
C GLU A 513 16.10 -29.41 -35.88
N SER A 514 15.81 -29.65 -34.59
CA SER A 514 14.89 -28.78 -33.87
C SER A 514 15.55 -27.42 -33.69
N LYS A 515 14.80 -26.37 -33.99
CA LYS A 515 15.22 -24.98 -33.79
C LYS A 515 15.57 -24.65 -32.34
#